data_AF-A0A703T6Q7-F1
#
_entry.id   AF-A0A703T6Q7-F1
#
_cell.length_a   1.000
_cell.length_b   1.000
_cell.length_c   1.000
_cell.angle_alpha   90.00
_cell.angle_beta   90.00
_cell.angle_gamma   90.00
#
_symmetry.space_group_name_H-M   'P 1'
#
loop_
_entity.id
_entity.type
_entity.pdbx_description
1 polymer ?
#
loop_
_entity_poly.entity_id
_entity_poly.type
_entity_poly.pdbx_seq_one_letter_code
_entity_poly.pdbx_strand_id
1 'polypeptide(L)'
;IRFHDVPLTHLQLDSWRSRLAVVSQTPFLFSDSIANNIALGRPEATQEEIEQVARLASVHEDILRLPQGYDTQVGERGVMLSGGQKQRISIARALLLNAEILLLDDALSAVDGRTEHQILHNLRQWGEGRTVIISAHRLSALTDANEIIVMQHGHVVQRGDHDQLAQQIGWYR
;
A
#
# COMPACT_ATOMS: atom_id res chain seq x y z
N ILE A 1 -4.32 -22.20 -4.15
CA ILE A 1 -4.68 -21.02 -3.32
C ILE A 1 -6.19 -21.05 -3.10
N ARG A 2 -6.64 -20.78 -1.87
CA ARG A 2 -8.07 -20.77 -1.47
C ARG A 2 -8.37 -19.47 -0.73
N PHE A 3 -9.62 -19.02 -0.78
CA PHE A 3 -10.17 -17.91 0.00
C PHE A 3 -11.42 -18.42 0.72
N HIS A 4 -11.46 -18.35 2.06
CA HIS A 4 -12.48 -19.00 2.89
C HIS A 4 -12.80 -20.44 2.45
N ASP A 5 -11.74 -21.26 2.32
CA ASP A 5 -11.78 -22.65 1.84
C ASP A 5 -12.27 -22.88 0.40
N VAL A 6 -12.68 -21.84 -0.32
CA VAL A 6 -13.06 -21.93 -1.73
C VAL A 6 -11.83 -21.78 -2.62
N PRO A 7 -11.54 -22.71 -3.55
CA PRO A 7 -10.47 -22.54 -4.54
C PRO A 7 -10.68 -21.26 -5.35
N LEU A 8 -9.61 -20.47 -5.56
CA LEU A 8 -9.73 -19.22 -6.34
C LEU A 8 -10.26 -19.48 -7.77
N THR A 9 -9.98 -20.65 -8.34
CA THR A 9 -10.48 -21.09 -9.66
C THR A 9 -12.00 -21.25 -9.72
N HIS A 10 -12.68 -21.27 -8.58
CA HIS A 10 -14.15 -21.36 -8.50
C HIS A 10 -14.80 -19.99 -8.27
N LEU A 11 -14.02 -18.92 -8.09
CA LEU A 11 -14.53 -17.58 -7.89
C LEU A 11 -14.63 -16.83 -9.22
N GLN A 12 -15.64 -15.98 -9.35
CA GLN A 12 -15.71 -15.03 -10.46
C GLN A 12 -14.59 -14.01 -10.34
N LEU A 13 -13.85 -13.79 -11.42
CA LEU A 13 -12.60 -13.04 -11.41
C LEU A 13 -12.79 -11.60 -10.93
N ASP A 14 -13.85 -10.92 -11.39
CA ASP A 14 -14.12 -9.53 -11.02
C ASP A 14 -14.54 -9.41 -9.55
N SER A 15 -15.36 -10.36 -9.06
CA SER A 15 -15.74 -10.42 -7.64
C SER A 15 -14.57 -10.73 -6.72
N TRP A 16 -13.59 -11.51 -7.20
CA TRP A 16 -12.35 -11.74 -6.45
C TRP A 16 -11.48 -10.48 -6.43
N ARG A 17 -11.28 -9.85 -7.59
CA ARG A 17 -10.46 -8.64 -7.71
C ARG A 17 -11.01 -7.46 -6.93
N SER A 18 -12.33 -7.31 -6.82
CA SER A 18 -12.94 -6.24 -6.01
C SER A 18 -12.64 -6.36 -4.50
N ARG A 19 -12.20 -7.53 -4.04
CA ARG A 19 -11.78 -7.76 -2.64
C ARG A 19 -10.29 -7.45 -2.41
N LEU A 20 -9.54 -7.16 -3.47
CA LEU A 20 -8.11 -6.91 -3.42
C LEU A 20 -7.81 -5.44 -3.77
N ALA A 21 -6.93 -4.83 -2.99
CA ALA A 21 -6.22 -3.63 -3.38
C ALA A 21 -4.72 -3.95 -3.42
N VAL A 22 -4.05 -3.61 -4.52
CA VAL A 22 -2.63 -3.93 -4.73
C VAL A 22 -1.85 -2.65 -5.01
N VAL A 23 -0.73 -2.49 -4.32
CA VAL A 23 0.25 -1.44 -4.58
C VAL A 23 1.54 -2.08 -5.02
N SER A 24 1.91 -1.84 -6.27
CA SER A 24 3.13 -2.38 -6.88
C SER A 24 4.37 -1.57 -6.50
N GLN A 25 5.54 -2.21 -6.55
CA GLN A 25 6.84 -1.57 -6.31
C GLN A 25 7.07 -0.34 -7.21
N THR A 26 6.66 -0.44 -8.48
CA THR A 26 6.73 0.66 -9.46
C THR A 26 5.35 1.33 -9.60
N PRO A 27 5.11 2.47 -8.92
CA PRO A 27 3.83 3.16 -9.01
C PRO A 27 3.66 3.84 -10.37
N PHE A 28 2.46 3.76 -10.91
CA PHE A 28 2.07 4.44 -12.14
C PHE A 28 0.96 5.46 -11.88
N LEU A 29 1.16 6.68 -12.39
CA LEU A 29 0.16 7.74 -12.39
C LEU A 29 -0.21 8.08 -13.84
N PHE A 30 -1.51 8.21 -14.09
CA PHE A 30 -2.05 8.65 -15.37
C PHE A 30 -1.80 10.15 -15.55
N SER A 31 -1.77 10.60 -16.81
CA SER A 31 -1.70 12.01 -17.17
C SER A 31 -3.04 12.70 -16.88
N ASP A 32 -3.28 13.02 -15.61
CA ASP A 32 -4.52 13.57 -15.06
C ASP A 32 -4.22 14.30 -13.72
N SER A 33 -5.23 14.83 -13.04
CA SER A 33 -5.10 15.43 -11.71
C SER A 33 -4.68 14.40 -10.66
N ILE A 34 -4.12 14.88 -9.54
CA ILE A 34 -3.82 14.03 -8.39
C ILE A 34 -5.11 13.42 -7.81
N ALA A 35 -6.20 14.20 -7.71
CA ALA A 35 -7.50 13.70 -7.29
C ALA A 35 -7.97 12.51 -8.14
N ASN A 36 -7.95 12.65 -9.47
CA ASN A 36 -8.38 11.59 -10.39
C ASN A 36 -7.45 10.37 -10.33
N ASN A 37 -6.16 10.59 -10.12
CA ASN A 37 -5.22 9.50 -9.88
C ASN A 37 -5.52 8.73 -8.58
N ILE A 38 -5.96 9.39 -7.51
CA ILE A 38 -6.36 8.72 -6.26
C ILE A 38 -7.73 8.03 -6.45
N ALA A 39 -8.68 8.70 -7.09
CA ALA A 39 -10.05 8.24 -7.33
C ALA A 39 -10.20 7.22 -8.47
N LEU A 40 -9.12 6.82 -9.14
CA LEU A 40 -9.16 5.97 -10.34
C LEU A 40 -10.03 4.70 -10.18
N GLY A 41 -9.93 4.05 -9.02
CA GLY A 41 -10.68 2.82 -8.73
C GLY A 41 -12.08 3.05 -8.14
N ARG A 42 -12.42 4.30 -7.84
CA ARG A 42 -13.70 4.74 -7.28
C ARG A 42 -14.01 6.18 -7.71
N PRO A 43 -14.34 6.41 -9.00
CA PRO A 43 -14.44 7.76 -9.59
C PRO A 43 -15.48 8.67 -8.93
N GLU A 44 -16.45 8.09 -8.24
CA GLU A 44 -17.50 8.76 -7.49
C GLU A 44 -17.09 9.23 -6.08
N ALA A 45 -15.84 8.98 -5.68
CA ALA A 45 -15.33 9.39 -4.36
C ALA A 45 -15.41 10.90 -4.16
N THR A 46 -15.81 11.32 -2.96
CA THR A 46 -15.84 12.75 -2.62
C THR A 46 -14.44 13.29 -2.33
N GLN A 47 -14.29 14.61 -2.39
CA GLN A 47 -13.02 15.27 -2.06
C GLN A 47 -12.58 14.94 -0.62
N GLU A 48 -13.51 14.87 0.33
CA GLU A 48 -13.20 14.51 1.72
C GLU A 48 -12.62 13.09 1.83
N GLU A 49 -13.17 12.14 1.09
CA GLU A 49 -12.68 10.75 1.07
C GLU A 49 -11.29 10.66 0.44
N ILE A 50 -11.05 11.38 -0.67
CA ILE A 50 -9.74 11.50 -1.32
C ILE A 50 -8.71 12.08 -0.34
N GLU A 51 -9.07 13.14 0.39
CA GLU A 51 -8.19 13.75 1.38
C GLU A 51 -7.92 12.82 2.56
N GLN A 52 -8.93 12.10 3.03
CA GLN A 52 -8.78 11.14 4.12
C GLN A 52 -7.74 10.07 3.77
N VAL A 53 -7.85 9.44 2.60
CA VAL A 53 -6.87 8.41 2.19
C VAL A 53 -5.49 9.00 1.89
N ALA A 54 -5.42 10.24 1.41
CA ALA A 54 -4.15 10.94 1.24
C ALA A 54 -3.47 11.26 2.57
N ARG A 55 -4.23 11.53 3.65
CA ARG A 55 -3.69 11.68 5.01
C ARG A 55 -3.20 10.34 5.55
N LEU A 56 -3.95 9.25 5.35
CA LEU A 56 -3.52 7.90 5.73
C LEU A 56 -2.22 7.49 5.03
N ALA A 57 -2.08 7.82 3.74
CA ALA A 57 -0.86 7.60 2.97
C ALA A 57 0.22 8.66 3.21
N SER A 58 0.02 9.58 4.15
CA SER A 58 0.97 10.65 4.51
C SER A 58 1.39 11.55 3.34
N VAL A 59 0.52 11.82 2.37
CA VAL A 59 0.83 12.65 1.17
C VAL A 59 -0.01 13.92 1.04
N HIS A 60 -1.03 14.08 1.87
CA HIS A 60 -1.92 15.27 1.87
C HIS A 60 -1.16 16.61 1.90
N GLU A 61 -0.25 16.78 2.86
CA GLU A 61 0.52 18.03 3.01
C GLU A 61 1.40 18.33 1.79
N ASP A 62 1.93 17.30 1.14
CA ASP A 62 2.74 17.47 -0.06
C ASP A 62 1.89 17.88 -1.26
N ILE A 63 0.65 17.39 -1.34
CA ILE A 63 -0.32 17.79 -2.35
C ILE A 63 -0.70 19.26 -2.13
N LEU A 64 -1.01 19.68 -0.90
CA LEU A 64 -1.41 21.06 -0.59
C LEU A 64 -0.30 22.10 -0.85
N ARG A 65 0.97 21.68 -0.85
CA ARG A 65 2.10 22.54 -1.22
C ARG A 65 2.20 22.81 -2.72
N LEU A 66 1.52 22.02 -3.55
CA LEU A 66 1.46 22.25 -4.99
C LEU A 66 0.52 23.44 -5.27
N PRO A 67 0.82 24.29 -6.28
CA PRO A 67 0.02 25.49 -6.56
C PRO A 67 -1.47 25.23 -6.82
N GLN A 68 -1.81 24.04 -7.33
CA GLN A 68 -3.19 23.63 -7.63
C GLN A 68 -3.70 22.54 -6.68
N GLY A 69 -2.97 22.21 -5.62
CA GLY A 69 -3.39 21.17 -4.68
C GLY A 69 -3.70 19.85 -5.38
N TYR A 70 -4.88 19.32 -5.11
CA TYR A 70 -5.40 18.08 -5.71
C TYR A 70 -5.68 18.17 -7.22
N ASP A 71 -5.93 19.37 -7.74
CA ASP A 71 -6.18 19.59 -9.17
C ASP A 71 -4.87 19.63 -9.99
N THR A 72 -3.72 19.59 -9.32
CA THR A 72 -2.41 19.57 -9.98
C THR A 72 -2.33 18.41 -10.96
N GLN A 73 -2.08 18.74 -12.23
CA GLN A 73 -1.89 17.75 -13.29
C GLN A 73 -0.53 17.06 -13.13
N VAL A 74 -0.52 15.73 -13.24
CA VAL A 74 0.69 14.88 -13.19
C VAL A 74 0.81 14.04 -14.47
N GLY A 75 1.85 13.22 -14.58
CA GLY A 75 2.10 12.38 -15.77
C GLY A 75 3.03 13.06 -16.78
N GLU A 76 2.94 12.69 -18.06
CA GLU A 76 3.92 13.06 -19.09
C GLU A 76 4.04 14.57 -19.34
N ARG A 77 2.96 15.32 -19.12
CA ARG A 77 2.90 16.79 -19.31
C ARG A 77 2.64 17.56 -18.03
N GLY A 78 2.58 16.87 -16.90
CA GLY A 78 2.24 17.44 -15.60
C GLY A 78 3.47 17.73 -14.73
N VAL A 79 3.22 18.08 -13.48
CA VAL A 79 4.26 18.23 -12.45
C VAL A 79 4.95 16.89 -12.22
N MET A 80 6.28 16.94 -12.20
CA MET A 80 7.12 15.78 -11.86
C MET A 80 7.11 15.56 -10.35
N LEU A 81 6.43 14.50 -9.92
CA LEU A 81 6.45 14.03 -8.53
C LEU A 81 7.67 13.14 -8.25
N SER A 82 8.17 13.19 -7.03
CA SER A 82 9.22 12.28 -6.56
C SER A 82 8.73 10.82 -6.50
N GLY A 83 9.65 9.86 -6.48
CA GLY A 83 9.30 8.44 -6.35
C GLY A 83 8.45 8.14 -5.12
N GLY A 84 8.84 8.68 -3.95
CA GLY A 84 8.09 8.52 -2.70
C GLY A 84 6.72 9.23 -2.71
N GLN A 85 6.55 10.34 -3.44
CA GLN A 85 5.23 10.94 -3.64
C GLN A 85 4.34 10.05 -4.51
N LYS A 86 4.86 9.50 -5.61
CA LYS A 86 4.13 8.57 -6.48
C LYS A 86 3.71 7.31 -5.75
N GLN A 87 4.59 6.72 -4.93
CA GLN A 87 4.26 5.56 -4.10
C GLN A 87 3.11 5.88 -3.13
N ARG A 88 3.20 7.00 -2.41
CA ARG A 88 2.14 7.39 -1.46
C ARG A 88 0.81 7.70 -2.13
N ILE A 89 0.79 8.31 -3.32
CA ILE A 89 -0.44 8.46 -4.11
C ILE A 89 -1.01 7.10 -4.51
N SER A 90 -0.16 6.14 -4.91
CA SER A 90 -0.62 4.79 -5.22
C SER A 90 -1.16 4.05 -3.99
N ILE A 91 -0.61 4.30 -2.80
CA ILE A 91 -1.15 3.78 -1.54
C ILE A 91 -2.52 4.42 -1.25
N ALA A 92 -2.64 5.74 -1.36
CA ALA A 92 -3.91 6.44 -1.19
C ALA A 92 -5.00 5.89 -2.13
N ARG A 93 -4.66 5.65 -3.41
CA ARG A 93 -5.54 4.99 -4.39
C ARG A 93 -6.02 3.62 -3.91
N ALA A 94 -5.11 2.78 -3.40
CA ALA A 94 -5.46 1.46 -2.90
C ALA A 94 -6.33 1.51 -1.64
N LEU A 95 -6.08 2.45 -0.73
CA LEU A 95 -6.87 2.64 0.49
C LEU A 95 -8.30 3.11 0.18
N LEU A 96 -8.48 3.92 -0.86
CA LEU A 96 -9.80 4.40 -1.29
C LEU A 96 -10.73 3.28 -1.72
N LEU A 97 -10.19 2.18 -2.28
CA LEU A 97 -10.98 1.01 -2.64
C LEU A 97 -11.63 0.32 -1.43
N ASN A 98 -11.10 0.56 -0.21
CA ASN A 98 -11.61 -0.04 1.02
C ASN A 98 -11.75 -1.58 0.93
N ALA A 99 -10.79 -2.23 0.29
CA ALA A 99 -10.80 -3.66 0.01
C ALA A 99 -10.56 -4.50 1.27
N GLU A 100 -11.00 -5.76 1.24
CA GLU A 100 -10.82 -6.73 2.34
C GLU A 100 -9.36 -7.15 2.52
N ILE A 101 -8.60 -7.16 1.42
CA ILE A 101 -7.18 -7.53 1.39
C ILE A 101 -6.38 -6.41 0.71
N LEU A 102 -5.38 -5.88 1.41
CA LEU A 102 -4.40 -4.94 0.88
C LEU A 102 -3.05 -5.64 0.71
N LEU A 103 -2.47 -5.57 -0.48
CA LEU A 103 -1.13 -6.08 -0.78
C LEU A 103 -0.20 -4.92 -1.11
N LEU A 104 0.88 -4.78 -0.35
CA LEU A 104 1.96 -3.84 -0.60
C LEU A 104 3.20 -4.61 -1.07
N ASP A 105 3.54 -4.49 -2.34
CA ASP A 105 4.70 -5.16 -2.94
C ASP A 105 5.87 -4.19 -3.03
N ASP A 106 6.73 -4.18 -1.99
CA ASP A 106 7.87 -3.26 -1.85
C ASP A 106 7.49 -1.78 -2.09
N ALA A 107 6.24 -1.44 -1.74
CA ALA A 107 5.59 -0.18 -2.07
C ALA A 107 6.06 1.02 -1.22
N LEU A 108 6.98 0.79 -0.29
CA LEU A 108 7.53 1.81 0.61
C LEU A 108 9.04 2.05 0.38
N SER A 109 9.66 1.31 -0.53
CA SER A 109 11.12 1.36 -0.77
C SER A 109 11.64 2.75 -1.16
N ALA A 110 10.83 3.57 -1.86
CA ALA A 110 11.18 4.93 -2.27
C ALA A 110 10.73 6.00 -1.26
N VAL A 111 10.17 5.60 -0.11
CA VAL A 111 9.72 6.48 0.98
C VAL A 111 10.81 6.56 2.06
N ASP A 112 11.02 7.76 2.60
CA ASP A 112 11.96 7.97 3.71
C ASP A 112 11.47 7.29 5.00
N GLY A 113 12.38 6.95 5.91
CA GLY A 113 12.05 6.14 7.09
C GLY A 113 11.01 6.76 8.03
N ARG A 114 10.97 8.09 8.18
CA ARG A 114 9.99 8.76 9.04
C ARG A 114 8.59 8.66 8.44
N THR A 115 8.47 8.93 7.14
CA THR A 115 7.21 8.84 6.42
C THR A 115 6.73 7.39 6.30
N GLU A 116 7.64 6.42 6.07
CA GLU A 116 7.34 4.99 6.12
C GLU A 116 6.70 4.60 7.46
N HIS A 117 7.34 4.97 8.57
CA HIS A 117 6.84 4.64 9.91
C HIS A 117 5.42 5.19 10.13
N GLN A 118 5.17 6.44 9.70
CA GLN A 118 3.84 7.04 9.80
C GLN A 118 2.80 6.30 8.95
N ILE A 119 3.14 5.90 7.72
CA ILE A 119 2.24 5.15 6.85
C ILE A 119 1.92 3.80 7.49
N LEU A 120 2.92 3.06 7.96
CA LEU A 120 2.72 1.76 8.61
C LEU A 120 1.85 1.87 9.87
N HIS A 121 2.02 2.93 10.66
CA HIS A 121 1.15 3.22 11.80
C HIS A 121 -0.31 3.44 11.36
N ASN A 122 -0.53 4.29 10.36
CA ASN A 122 -1.87 4.57 9.82
C ASN A 122 -2.52 3.30 9.24
N LEU A 123 -1.73 2.47 8.55
CA LEU A 123 -2.18 1.22 7.95
C LEU A 123 -2.62 0.18 8.99
N ARG A 124 -2.05 0.19 10.20
CA ARG A 124 -2.53 -0.69 11.28
C ARG A 124 -3.94 -0.32 11.72
N GLN A 125 -4.19 0.96 11.93
CA GLN A 125 -5.51 1.44 12.34
C GLN A 125 -6.54 1.20 11.22
N TRP A 126 -6.18 1.52 9.97
CA TRP A 126 -7.03 1.23 8.82
C TRP A 126 -7.23 -0.28 8.60
N GLY A 127 -6.22 -1.08 8.93
CA GLY A 127 -6.21 -2.53 8.77
C GLY A 127 -7.11 -3.28 9.74
N GLU A 128 -7.73 -2.63 10.73
CA GLU A 128 -8.67 -3.28 11.64
C GLU A 128 -9.82 -3.95 10.86
N GLY A 129 -9.97 -5.26 11.02
CA GLY A 129 -10.96 -6.06 10.29
C GLY A 129 -10.60 -6.39 8.83
N ARG A 130 -9.37 -6.09 8.39
CA ARG A 130 -8.85 -6.34 7.03
C ARG A 130 -7.58 -7.18 7.09
N THR A 131 -7.22 -7.79 5.97
CA THR A 131 -5.93 -8.48 5.82
C THR A 131 -4.95 -7.56 5.10
N VAL A 132 -3.81 -7.26 5.72
CA VAL A 132 -2.74 -6.47 5.09
C VAL A 132 -1.51 -7.35 4.93
N ILE A 133 -1.03 -7.47 3.70
CA ILE A 133 0.16 -8.24 3.34
C ILE A 133 1.20 -7.26 2.84
N ILE A 134 2.39 -7.27 3.46
CA ILE A 134 3.49 -6.38 3.11
C ILE A 134 4.69 -7.24 2.73
N SER A 135 5.14 -7.11 1.48
CA SER A 135 6.46 -7.56 1.04
C SER A 135 7.42 -6.40 1.21
N ALA A 136 8.47 -6.59 2.01
CA ALA A 136 9.46 -5.55 2.28
C ALA A 136 10.86 -6.13 2.39
N HIS A 137 11.86 -5.34 1.98
CA HIS A 137 13.27 -5.65 2.16
C HIS A 137 13.87 -5.01 3.43
N ARG A 138 13.14 -4.09 4.07
CA ARG A 138 13.56 -3.41 5.31
C ARG A 138 12.87 -4.02 6.51
N LEU A 139 13.64 -4.39 7.53
CA LEU A 139 13.09 -4.91 8.80
C LEU A 139 12.18 -3.91 9.52
N SER A 140 12.41 -2.60 9.37
CA SER A 140 11.57 -1.54 9.95
C SER A 140 10.10 -1.68 9.59
N ALA A 141 9.80 -2.19 8.40
CA ALA A 141 8.44 -2.43 7.95
C ALA A 141 7.80 -3.69 8.52
N LEU A 142 8.61 -4.57 9.13
CA LEU A 142 8.21 -5.90 9.59
C LEU A 142 8.08 -6.02 11.11
N THR A 143 8.74 -5.15 11.88
CA THR A 143 8.84 -5.25 13.35
C THR A 143 7.49 -5.39 14.06
N ASP A 144 6.44 -4.80 13.50
CA ASP A 144 5.12 -4.78 14.11
C ASP A 144 4.08 -5.65 13.39
N ALA A 145 4.51 -6.48 12.45
CA ALA A 145 3.62 -7.43 11.80
C ALA A 145 3.15 -8.48 12.82
N ASN A 146 1.89 -8.88 12.73
CA ASN A 146 1.37 -9.97 13.56
C ASN A 146 2.03 -11.32 13.22
N GLU A 147 2.46 -11.47 11.96
CA GLU A 147 3.13 -12.66 11.47
C GLU A 147 4.07 -12.28 10.32
N ILE A 148 5.27 -12.84 10.36
CA ILE A 148 6.33 -12.65 9.37
C ILE A 148 6.64 -14.01 8.75
N ILE A 149 6.70 -14.03 7.42
CA ILE A 149 7.04 -15.22 6.63
C ILE A 149 8.34 -14.92 5.89
N VAL A 150 9.40 -15.65 6.23
CA VAL A 150 10.70 -15.53 5.55
C VAL A 150 10.77 -16.58 4.46
N MET A 151 10.94 -16.12 3.22
CA MET A 151 11.05 -16.99 2.05
C MET A 151 12.49 -17.04 1.52
N GLN A 152 12.93 -18.24 1.14
CA GLN A 152 14.21 -18.45 0.47
C GLN A 152 14.08 -19.57 -0.56
N HIS A 153 14.61 -19.36 -1.78
CA HIS A 153 14.57 -20.34 -2.87
C HIS A 153 13.16 -20.94 -3.13
N GLY A 154 12.10 -20.13 -2.98
CA GLY A 154 10.72 -20.58 -3.20
C GLY A 154 10.09 -21.34 -2.02
N HIS A 155 10.78 -21.45 -0.88
CA HIS A 155 10.29 -22.14 0.31
C HIS A 155 10.20 -21.19 1.51
N VAL A 156 9.24 -21.43 2.40
CA VAL A 156 9.20 -20.77 3.72
C VAL A 156 10.28 -21.37 4.59
N VAL A 157 11.27 -20.58 4.98
CA VAL A 157 12.39 -21.01 5.83
C VAL A 157 12.21 -20.64 7.29
N GLN A 158 11.47 -19.56 7.58
CA GLN A 158 11.10 -19.17 8.95
C GLN A 158 9.71 -18.53 8.96
N ARG A 159 9.01 -18.65 10.09
CA ARG A 159 7.68 -18.09 10.33
C ARG A 159 7.51 -17.78 11.81
N GLY A 160 7.03 -16.58 12.13
CA GLY A 160 6.82 -16.13 13.51
C GLY A 160 6.61 -14.63 13.58
N ASP A 161 6.48 -14.08 14.78
CA ASP A 161 6.55 -12.63 15.01
C ASP A 161 8.01 -12.12 15.04
N HIS A 162 8.19 -10.80 15.16
CA HIS A 162 9.52 -10.18 15.21
C HIS A 162 10.40 -10.75 16.33
N ASP A 163 9.87 -10.85 17.55
CA ASP A 163 10.63 -11.26 18.73
C ASP A 163 11.07 -12.72 18.63
N GLN A 164 10.18 -13.59 18.16
CA GLN A 164 10.46 -15.00 17.91
C GLN A 164 11.53 -15.18 16.85
N LEU A 165 11.45 -14.45 15.74
CA LEU A 165 12.38 -14.59 14.63
C LEU A 165 13.75 -13.98 14.93
N ALA A 166 13.80 -12.86 15.68
CA ALA A 166 15.04 -12.19 16.07
C ALA A 166 15.92 -13.05 17.00
N GLN A 167 15.30 -13.96 17.77
CA GLN A 167 16.01 -14.90 18.65
C GLN A 167 16.50 -16.16 17.92
N GLN A 168 16.02 -16.41 16.70
CA GLN A 168 16.40 -17.58 15.92
C GLN A 168 17.64 -17.29 15.07
N ILE A 169 18.56 -18.26 15.01
CA ILE A 169 19.63 -18.22 14.03
C ILE A 169 19.01 -18.47 12.66
N GLY A 170 18.98 -17.45 11.81
CA GLY A 170 18.41 -17.61 10.46
C GLY A 170 18.64 -16.41 9.55
N TRP A 171 17.79 -16.30 8.54
CA TRP A 171 17.79 -15.25 7.52
C TRP A 171 17.14 -13.96 7.99
N TYR A 172 16.30 -14.02 9.02
CA TYR A 172 15.72 -12.85 9.66
C TYR A 172 16.77 -12.16 10.55
N ARG A 173 17.42 -11.10 10.05
CA ARG A 173 18.47 -10.33 10.74
C ARG A 173 18.54 -8.89 10.25
#